data_AF-A0AAD6WK13-F1
#
_entry.id   AF-A0AAD6WK13-F1
#
_cell.length_a   1.000
_cell.length_b   1.000
_cell.length_c   1.000
_cell.angle_alpha   90.00
_cell.angle_beta   90.00
_cell.angle_gamma   90.00
#
_symmetry.space_group_name_H-M   'P 1'
#
loop_
_entity.id
_entity.type
_entity.pdbx_description
1 polymer ?
#
loop_
_entity_poly.entity_id
_entity_poly.type
_entity_poly.pdbx_seq_one_letter_code
_entity_poly.pdbx_strand_id
1 'polypeptide(L)'
;MLASSVKLTDLCDFVENPDGSLTRNSPFPDVPPTEHITPGSKELSLSKDISLNPNNKTFLRLFRPQNPPQNTKLPLIIYFHGGGFVLYSAATLAFHQTCSDMASHFPALVLSVDYRLAPEHRLPAAYEDAMESIKWVQKQVLDINGPSCEPWFKEYLDFSRTESEKRLIDDPVMPLATSDKKWALALPEDTDRDHDYCNPIVGGFLEKNKIERLPRCFFRGYGGDPLVDKQKELVKMLESRGVDVVARFDEDGFHGVEIFYPAKAKALYDYVKEFVYTTV
;
A
#
# COMPACT_ATOMS: atom_id res chain seq x y z
N MET A 1 -18.42 -11.56 11.10
CA MET A 1 -17.44 -12.32 11.89
C MET A 1 -17.02 -13.53 11.06
N LEU A 2 -15.91 -13.41 10.33
CA LEU A 2 -15.33 -14.52 9.55
C LEU A 2 -14.29 -15.31 10.35
N ALA A 3 -13.95 -14.84 11.56
CA ALA A 3 -12.78 -15.25 12.31
C ALA A 3 -13.01 -16.37 13.33
N SER A 4 -14.24 -16.80 13.63
CA SER A 4 -14.46 -17.76 14.73
C SER A 4 -14.06 -19.21 14.41
N SER A 5 -13.82 -19.53 13.14
CA SER A 5 -13.44 -20.89 12.70
C SER A 5 -12.04 -21.01 12.08
N VAL A 6 -11.36 -19.90 11.78
CA VAL A 6 -10.01 -19.91 11.19
C VAL A 6 -8.98 -19.94 12.31
N LYS A 7 -8.09 -20.96 12.32
CA LYS A 7 -6.98 -21.00 13.28
C LYS A 7 -5.82 -20.17 12.75
N LEU A 8 -5.01 -19.62 13.65
CA LEU A 8 -3.80 -18.88 13.28
C LEU A 8 -2.82 -19.71 12.44
N THR A 9 -2.77 -21.02 12.67
CA THR A 9 -1.96 -21.96 11.89
C THR A 9 -2.36 -22.03 10.42
N ASP A 10 -3.63 -21.77 10.13
CA ASP A 10 -4.17 -21.91 8.78
C ASP A 10 -3.76 -20.71 7.91
N LEU A 11 -3.29 -19.61 8.51
CA LEU A 11 -2.78 -18.44 7.77
C LEU A 11 -1.54 -18.72 6.93
N CYS A 12 -0.80 -19.77 7.26
CA CYS A 12 0.43 -20.13 6.56
C CYS A 12 0.34 -21.54 5.96
N ASP A 13 -0.87 -22.03 5.67
CA ASP A 13 -1.07 -23.36 5.11
C ASP A 13 -0.76 -23.38 3.61
N PHE A 14 0.37 -24.01 3.29
CA PHE A 14 0.77 -24.36 1.93
C PHE A 14 1.55 -25.68 1.95
N VAL A 15 1.54 -26.37 0.82
CA VAL A 15 2.28 -27.62 0.61
C VAL A 15 3.24 -27.41 -0.56
N GLU A 16 4.51 -27.75 -0.35
CA GLU A 16 5.50 -27.80 -1.42
C GLU A 16 5.27 -29.05 -2.28
N ASN A 17 5.11 -28.84 -3.57
CA ASN A 17 4.93 -29.89 -4.56
C ASN A 17 6.32 -30.45 -4.97
N PRO A 18 6.40 -31.70 -5.48
CA PRO A 18 7.68 -32.29 -5.89
C PRO A 18 8.45 -31.52 -6.98
N ASP A 19 7.78 -30.66 -7.73
CA ASP A 19 8.38 -29.81 -8.77
C ASP A 19 8.88 -28.45 -8.24
N GLY A 20 8.76 -28.21 -6.92
CA GLY A 20 9.14 -26.96 -6.27
C GLY A 20 8.09 -25.85 -6.35
N SER A 21 6.92 -26.09 -6.94
CA SER A 21 5.77 -25.20 -6.86
C SER A 21 5.03 -25.36 -5.53
N LEU A 22 4.08 -24.46 -5.22
CA LEU A 22 3.27 -24.55 -4.00
C LEU A 22 1.79 -24.76 -4.29
N THR A 23 1.18 -25.68 -3.55
CA THR A 23 -0.27 -25.73 -3.35
C THR A 23 -0.62 -24.85 -2.15
N ARG A 24 -1.40 -23.77 -2.38
CA ARG A 24 -1.71 -22.76 -1.37
C ARG A 24 -3.12 -22.98 -0.82
N ASN A 25 -3.24 -23.29 0.48
CA ASN A 25 -4.51 -23.60 1.13
C ASN A 25 -5.01 -22.40 1.93
N SER A 26 -5.40 -21.32 1.23
CA SER A 26 -5.89 -20.11 1.90
C SER A 26 -7.17 -20.41 2.73
N PRO A 27 -7.21 -20.04 4.03
CA PRO A 27 -8.43 -20.17 4.83
C PRO A 27 -9.49 -19.12 4.48
N PHE A 28 -9.11 -18.15 3.64
CA PHE A 28 -9.96 -17.07 3.18
C PHE A 28 -10.25 -17.24 1.69
N PRO A 29 -11.52 -17.18 1.26
CA PRO A 29 -11.84 -17.16 -0.16
C PRO A 29 -11.43 -15.83 -0.78
N ASP A 30 -11.29 -15.82 -2.10
CA ASP A 30 -11.22 -14.57 -2.85
C ASP A 30 -12.62 -13.99 -3.07
N VAL A 31 -12.69 -12.66 -3.09
CA VAL A 31 -13.93 -11.89 -3.24
C VAL A 31 -13.88 -11.16 -4.59
N PRO A 32 -14.95 -11.18 -5.40
CA PRO A 32 -15.01 -10.34 -6.59
C PRO A 32 -15.06 -8.84 -6.20
N PRO A 33 -14.67 -7.92 -7.09
CA PRO A 33 -14.85 -6.50 -6.85
C PRO A 33 -16.34 -6.11 -6.93
N THR A 34 -16.72 -5.05 -6.22
CA THR A 34 -18.08 -4.51 -6.24
C THR A 34 -18.08 -3.07 -6.74
N GLU A 35 -18.35 -2.87 -8.04
CA GLU A 35 -18.25 -1.54 -8.68
C GLU A 35 -19.46 -0.63 -8.44
N HIS A 36 -20.61 -1.22 -8.08
CA HIS A 36 -21.89 -0.53 -8.03
C HIS A 36 -22.61 -0.78 -6.72
N ILE A 37 -23.32 0.25 -6.26
CA ILE A 37 -24.17 0.15 -5.07
C ILE A 37 -25.31 -0.82 -5.36
N THR A 38 -25.31 -1.94 -4.66
CA THR A 38 -26.44 -2.88 -4.69
C THR A 38 -27.43 -2.51 -3.58
N PRO A 39 -28.74 -2.35 -3.88
CA PRO A 39 -29.74 -2.06 -2.85
C PRO A 39 -29.70 -3.10 -1.72
N GLY A 40 -29.56 -2.62 -0.48
CA GLY A 40 -29.44 -3.48 0.71
C GLY A 40 -28.03 -4.01 0.98
N SER A 41 -27.03 -3.65 0.18
CA SER A 41 -25.62 -3.96 0.46
C SER A 41 -25.18 -3.30 1.77
N LYS A 42 -24.39 -4.05 2.55
CA LYS A 42 -23.72 -3.57 3.77
C LYS A 42 -22.25 -3.23 3.52
N GLU A 43 -21.81 -3.29 2.27
CA GLU A 43 -20.43 -2.92 1.91
C GLU A 43 -20.18 -1.46 2.23
N LEU A 44 -19.05 -1.18 2.87
CA LEU A 44 -18.71 0.19 3.27
C LEU A 44 -18.05 0.95 2.11
N SER A 45 -17.46 0.22 1.16
CA SER A 45 -16.68 0.75 0.04
C SER A 45 -17.10 0.08 -1.27
N LEU A 46 -16.87 0.73 -2.40
CA LEU A 46 -16.90 0.09 -3.71
C LEU A 46 -15.49 -0.26 -4.15
N SER A 47 -15.35 -1.30 -4.96
CA SER A 47 -14.06 -1.77 -5.47
C SER A 47 -14.10 -2.17 -6.94
N LYS A 48 -12.96 -2.09 -7.62
CA LYS A 48 -12.77 -2.57 -9.00
C LYS A 48 -11.34 -3.03 -9.27
N ASP A 49 -11.19 -3.94 -10.22
CA ASP A 49 -9.90 -4.47 -10.63
C ASP A 49 -9.40 -3.77 -11.90
N ILE A 50 -8.13 -3.39 -11.91
CA ILE A 50 -7.44 -2.71 -13.01
C ILE A 50 -6.20 -3.53 -13.34
N SER A 51 -6.04 -3.92 -14.60
CA SER A 51 -4.82 -4.62 -15.04
C SER A 51 -3.60 -3.72 -14.85
N LEU A 52 -2.60 -4.20 -14.10
CA LEU A 52 -1.32 -3.50 -13.94
C LEU A 52 -0.39 -3.90 -15.09
N ASN A 53 -0.13 -5.20 -15.20
CA ASN A 53 0.73 -5.77 -16.22
C ASN A 53 0.16 -7.12 -16.70
N PRO A 54 -0.43 -7.18 -17.90
CA PRO A 54 -0.99 -8.41 -18.45
C PRO A 54 0.02 -9.55 -18.60
N ASN A 55 1.30 -9.24 -18.84
CA ASN A 55 2.35 -10.26 -19.02
C ASN A 55 2.70 -10.94 -17.70
N ASN A 56 2.71 -10.17 -16.61
CA ASN A 56 2.96 -10.66 -15.26
C ASN A 56 1.67 -11.13 -14.56
N LYS A 57 0.51 -10.93 -15.19
CA LYS A 57 -0.83 -11.18 -14.64
C LYS A 57 -1.06 -10.45 -13.31
N THR A 58 -0.42 -9.31 -13.10
CA THR A 58 -0.62 -8.47 -11.92
C THR A 58 -1.77 -7.50 -12.15
N PHE A 59 -2.47 -7.16 -11.07
CA PHE A 59 -3.58 -6.21 -11.10
C PHE A 59 -3.58 -5.33 -9.85
N LEU A 60 -4.38 -4.27 -9.90
CA LEU A 60 -4.65 -3.36 -8.80
C LEU A 60 -6.13 -3.48 -8.46
N ARG A 61 -6.46 -3.66 -7.19
CA ARG A 61 -7.82 -3.46 -6.70
C ARG A 61 -7.95 -2.08 -6.08
N LEU A 62 -8.69 -1.22 -6.76
CA LEU A 62 -8.97 0.14 -6.30
C LEU A 62 -10.25 0.14 -5.46
N PHE A 63 -10.19 0.72 -4.27
CA PHE A 63 -11.30 0.92 -3.36
C PHE A 63 -11.59 2.42 -3.19
N ARG A 64 -12.86 2.77 -3.07
CA ARG A 64 -13.32 4.09 -2.63
C ARG A 64 -14.44 3.94 -1.59
N PRO A 65 -14.60 4.89 -0.66
CA PRO A 65 -15.78 4.89 0.21
C PRO A 65 -17.06 4.91 -0.63
N GLN A 66 -18.08 4.17 -0.20
CA GLN A 66 -19.38 4.14 -0.87
C GLN A 66 -20.00 5.55 -0.90
N ASN A 67 -19.88 6.25 0.22
CA ASN A 67 -20.38 7.61 0.44
C ASN A 67 -19.19 8.55 0.71
N PRO A 68 -18.45 8.97 -0.33
CA PRO A 68 -17.34 9.91 -0.17
C PRO A 68 -17.87 11.25 0.38
N PRO A 69 -17.11 11.94 1.26
CA PRO A 69 -17.46 13.29 1.68
C PRO A 69 -17.60 14.23 0.48
N GLN A 70 -18.65 15.04 0.47
CA GLN A 70 -18.87 15.99 -0.62
C GLN A 70 -17.77 17.05 -0.67
N ASN A 71 -17.39 17.45 -1.89
CA ASN A 71 -16.40 18.51 -2.16
C ASN A 71 -15.03 18.33 -1.46
N THR A 72 -14.68 17.09 -1.11
CA THR A 72 -13.43 16.77 -0.42
C THR A 72 -12.65 15.79 -1.28
N LYS A 73 -11.39 16.12 -1.55
CA LYS A 73 -10.47 15.19 -2.19
C LYS A 73 -9.91 14.22 -1.14
N LEU A 74 -9.58 13.02 -1.58
CA LEU A 74 -9.20 11.89 -0.74
C LEU A 74 -7.71 11.57 -0.91
N PRO A 75 -6.98 11.27 0.17
CA PRO A 75 -5.63 10.74 0.05
C PRO A 75 -5.63 9.38 -0.65
N LEU A 76 -4.50 9.03 -1.27
CA LEU A 76 -4.26 7.70 -1.84
C LEU A 76 -3.37 6.88 -0.91
N ILE A 77 -3.78 5.64 -0.67
CA ILE A 77 -2.96 4.61 -0.05
C ILE A 77 -2.67 3.54 -1.08
N ILE A 78 -1.39 3.29 -1.35
CA ILE A 78 -0.97 2.09 -2.08
C ILE A 78 -0.73 1.01 -1.04
N TYR A 79 -1.51 -0.06 -1.12
CA TYR A 79 -1.52 -1.15 -0.14
C TYR A 79 -0.90 -2.41 -0.73
N PHE A 80 -0.07 -3.09 0.05
CA PHE A 80 0.52 -4.37 -0.29
C PHE A 80 0.09 -5.39 0.75
N HIS A 81 -0.52 -6.49 0.32
CA HIS A 81 -1.01 -7.50 1.25
C HIS A 81 0.13 -8.28 1.92
N GLY A 82 -0.18 -8.91 3.05
CA GLY A 82 0.75 -9.82 3.74
C GLY A 82 0.78 -11.21 3.10
N GLY A 83 1.41 -12.17 3.79
CA GLY A 83 1.52 -13.56 3.29
C GLY A 83 2.96 -14.01 3.01
N GLY A 84 3.95 -13.28 3.52
CA GLY A 84 5.36 -13.69 3.43
C GLY A 84 5.89 -13.79 2.00
N PHE A 85 5.36 -13.00 1.06
CA PHE A 85 5.64 -13.05 -0.38
C PHE A 85 5.21 -14.34 -1.09
N VAL A 86 4.53 -15.25 -0.38
CA VAL A 86 4.23 -16.59 -0.85
C VAL A 86 2.73 -16.84 -0.95
N LEU A 87 1.91 -16.15 -0.16
CA LEU A 87 0.47 -16.40 -0.05
C LEU A 87 -0.36 -15.16 -0.42
N TYR A 88 -1.64 -15.44 -0.69
CA TYR A 88 -2.74 -14.49 -0.83
C TYR A 88 -2.72 -13.61 -2.07
N SER A 89 -3.78 -12.81 -2.19
CA SER A 89 -4.04 -11.88 -3.28
C SER A 89 -4.68 -10.60 -2.72
N ALA A 90 -4.66 -9.51 -3.49
CA ALA A 90 -5.50 -8.34 -3.26
C ALA A 90 -7.00 -8.70 -3.21
N ALA A 91 -7.39 -9.83 -3.80
CA ALA A 91 -8.75 -10.35 -3.78
C ALA A 91 -9.11 -11.18 -2.54
N THR A 92 -8.13 -11.65 -1.78
CA THR A 92 -8.36 -12.49 -0.61
C THR A 92 -9.16 -11.73 0.45
N LEU A 93 -10.22 -12.35 0.96
CA LEU A 93 -11.24 -11.72 1.80
C LEU A 93 -10.69 -10.88 2.98
N ALA A 94 -9.67 -11.37 3.68
CA ALA A 94 -9.06 -10.65 4.80
C ALA A 94 -8.44 -9.29 4.37
N PHE A 95 -7.75 -9.26 3.23
CA PHE A 95 -7.12 -8.06 2.70
C PHE A 95 -8.11 -7.17 1.97
N HIS A 96 -9.08 -7.75 1.26
CA HIS A 96 -10.21 -7.02 0.69
C HIS A 96 -10.96 -6.25 1.79
N GLN A 97 -11.30 -6.91 2.91
CA GLN A 97 -11.99 -6.27 4.03
C GLN A 97 -11.14 -5.19 4.69
N THR A 98 -9.85 -5.45 4.86
CA THR A 98 -8.91 -4.44 5.39
C THR A 98 -8.91 -3.18 4.54
N CYS A 99 -8.79 -3.33 3.21
CA CYS A 99 -8.80 -2.17 2.29
C CYS A 99 -10.16 -1.48 2.23
N SER A 100 -11.25 -2.26 2.27
CA SER A 100 -12.62 -1.74 2.30
C SER A 100 -12.90 -0.90 3.55
N ASP A 101 -12.58 -1.46 4.73
CA ASP A 101 -12.74 -0.79 6.01
C ASP A 101 -11.87 0.46 6.07
N MET A 102 -10.62 0.36 5.59
CA MET A 102 -9.68 1.48 5.53
C MET A 102 -10.21 2.65 4.68
N ALA A 103 -10.65 2.36 3.45
CA ALA A 103 -11.19 3.36 2.52
C ALA A 103 -12.40 4.12 3.07
N SER A 104 -13.20 3.46 3.93
CA SER A 104 -14.42 4.03 4.50
C SER A 104 -14.23 4.65 5.87
N HIS A 105 -13.36 4.09 6.72
CA HIS A 105 -13.14 4.54 8.09
C HIS A 105 -12.39 5.88 8.14
N PHE A 106 -11.43 6.06 7.24
CA PHE A 106 -10.93 7.37 6.88
C PHE A 106 -11.07 7.51 5.37
N PRO A 107 -11.96 8.40 4.88
CA PRO A 107 -12.20 8.55 3.46
C PRO A 107 -10.90 8.68 2.68
N ALA A 108 -10.56 7.64 1.91
CA ALA A 108 -9.34 7.49 1.15
C ALA A 108 -9.61 6.66 -0.10
N LEU A 109 -8.82 6.87 -1.15
CA LEU A 109 -8.66 5.87 -2.19
C LEU A 109 -7.61 4.86 -1.70
N VAL A 110 -7.93 3.56 -1.76
CA VAL A 110 -6.98 2.49 -1.42
C VAL A 110 -6.73 1.66 -2.67
N LEU A 111 -5.48 1.62 -3.13
CA LEU A 111 -5.03 0.86 -4.29
C LEU A 111 -4.24 -0.35 -3.81
N SER A 112 -4.91 -1.49 -3.68
CA SER A 112 -4.32 -2.75 -3.26
C SER A 112 -3.63 -3.44 -4.44
N VAL A 113 -2.34 -3.71 -4.32
CA VAL A 113 -1.52 -4.29 -5.39
C VAL A 113 -1.50 -5.81 -5.28
N ASP A 114 -1.88 -6.49 -6.36
CA ASP A 114 -1.75 -7.93 -6.51
C ASP A 114 -0.42 -8.24 -7.20
N TYR A 115 0.60 -8.52 -6.39
CA TYR A 115 1.97 -8.71 -6.83
C TYR A 115 2.32 -10.19 -7.01
N ARG A 116 3.36 -10.49 -7.80
CA ARG A 116 3.81 -11.86 -8.06
C ARG A 116 4.35 -12.55 -6.80
N LEU A 117 4.00 -13.82 -6.62
CA LEU A 117 4.38 -14.61 -5.45
C LEU A 117 5.56 -15.55 -5.72
N ALA A 118 6.34 -15.81 -4.66
CA ALA A 118 7.33 -16.87 -4.62
C ALA A 118 6.66 -18.24 -4.35
N PRO A 119 7.29 -19.36 -4.74
CA PRO A 119 8.61 -19.48 -5.38
C PRO A 119 8.65 -19.24 -6.89
N GLU A 120 7.49 -19.17 -7.56
CA GLU A 120 7.39 -18.99 -9.02
C GLU A 120 8.05 -17.68 -9.47
N HIS A 121 7.93 -16.64 -8.65
CA HIS A 121 8.55 -15.34 -8.85
C HIS A 121 9.24 -14.89 -7.55
N ARG A 122 10.43 -15.43 -7.31
CA ARG A 122 11.27 -15.02 -6.17
C ARG A 122 11.58 -13.51 -6.26
N LEU A 123 11.90 -12.92 -5.11
CA LEU A 123 12.38 -11.54 -5.05
C LEU A 123 13.56 -11.34 -6.03
N PRO A 124 13.60 -10.20 -6.77
CA PRO A 124 12.90 -8.95 -6.50
C PRO A 124 11.53 -8.76 -7.20
N ALA A 125 10.91 -9.80 -7.76
CA ALA A 125 9.68 -9.66 -8.57
C ALA A 125 8.56 -8.81 -7.92
N ALA A 126 8.23 -9.07 -6.65
CA ALA A 126 7.23 -8.29 -5.93
C ALA A 126 7.60 -6.79 -5.77
N TYR A 127 8.89 -6.47 -5.71
CA TYR A 127 9.37 -5.08 -5.63
C TYR A 127 9.30 -4.38 -6.99
N GLU A 128 9.55 -5.10 -8.07
CA GLU A 128 9.33 -4.60 -9.43
C GLU A 128 7.84 -4.26 -9.64
N ASP A 129 6.94 -5.14 -9.20
CA ASP A 129 5.49 -4.92 -9.30
C ASP A 129 5.03 -3.74 -8.41
N ALA A 130 5.65 -3.56 -7.23
CA ALA A 130 5.42 -2.40 -6.39
C ALA A 130 5.85 -1.09 -7.08
N MET A 131 7.01 -1.07 -7.71
CA MET A 131 7.47 0.09 -8.50
C MET A 131 6.58 0.34 -9.72
N GLU A 132 6.11 -0.70 -10.38
CA GLU A 132 5.18 -0.59 -11.50
C GLU A 132 3.86 0.06 -11.05
N SER A 133 3.36 -0.29 -9.86
CA SER A 133 2.15 0.33 -9.27
C SER A 133 2.33 1.83 -8.99
N ILE A 134 3.51 2.24 -8.50
CA ILE A 134 3.85 3.65 -8.25
C ILE A 134 3.94 4.41 -9.58
N LYS A 135 4.62 3.85 -10.58
CA LYS A 135 4.69 4.42 -11.93
C LYS A 135 3.30 4.52 -12.57
N TRP A 136 2.44 3.53 -12.33
CA TRP A 136 1.04 3.58 -12.80
C TRP A 136 0.29 4.75 -12.17
N VAL A 137 0.37 4.93 -10.85
CA VAL A 137 -0.23 6.07 -10.14
C VAL A 137 0.30 7.39 -10.69
N GLN A 138 1.62 7.51 -10.88
CA GLN A 138 2.24 8.71 -11.44
C GLN A 138 1.67 9.05 -12.83
N LYS A 139 1.46 8.05 -13.69
CA LYS A 139 0.84 8.25 -15.02
C LYS A 139 -0.59 8.76 -14.89
N GLN A 140 -1.39 8.21 -13.97
CA GLN A 140 -2.77 8.70 -13.73
C GLN A 140 -2.78 10.18 -13.34
N VAL A 141 -1.83 10.57 -12.49
CA VAL A 141 -1.70 11.94 -11.98
C VAL A 141 -1.26 12.91 -13.06
N LEU A 142 -0.26 12.53 -13.86
CA LEU A 142 0.19 13.35 -14.98
C LEU A 142 -0.92 13.56 -16.03
N ASP A 143 -1.84 12.59 -16.14
CA ASP A 143 -3.01 12.66 -17.02
C ASP A 143 -4.31 13.00 -16.27
N ILE A 144 -4.28 13.59 -15.05
CA ILE A 144 -5.47 13.73 -14.18
C ILE A 144 -6.68 14.42 -14.87
N ASN A 145 -6.42 15.30 -15.84
CA ASN A 145 -7.44 15.98 -16.64
C ASN A 145 -7.70 15.33 -18.00
N GLY A 146 -6.82 14.45 -18.45
CA GLY A 146 -6.89 13.78 -19.74
C GLY A 146 -7.83 12.58 -19.77
N PRO A 147 -7.91 11.91 -20.93
CA PRO A 147 -8.86 10.84 -21.19
C PRO A 147 -8.39 9.46 -20.72
N SER A 148 -7.11 9.30 -20.37
CA SER A 148 -6.54 8.01 -19.92
C SER A 148 -6.48 7.88 -18.40
N CYS A 149 -6.72 8.97 -17.66
CA CYS A 149 -6.85 8.92 -16.21
C CYS A 149 -8.08 8.11 -15.78
N GLU A 150 -7.86 7.24 -14.81
CA GLU A 150 -8.87 6.46 -14.13
C GLU A 150 -9.94 7.41 -13.53
N PRO A 151 -11.24 7.18 -13.79
CA PRO A 151 -12.33 8.05 -13.33
C PRO A 151 -12.36 8.38 -11.83
N TRP A 152 -12.15 7.40 -10.94
CA TRP A 152 -12.16 7.65 -9.49
C TRP A 152 -10.95 8.45 -9.03
N PHE A 153 -9.80 8.33 -9.69
CA PHE A 153 -8.66 9.21 -9.48
C PHE A 153 -9.03 10.66 -9.84
N LYS A 154 -9.56 10.87 -11.05
CA LYS A 154 -10.00 12.20 -11.49
C LYS A 154 -11.02 12.83 -10.55
N GLU A 155 -12.00 12.04 -10.11
CA GLU A 155 -13.10 12.52 -9.28
C GLU A 155 -12.68 12.74 -7.82
N TYR A 156 -11.98 11.79 -7.20
CA TYR A 156 -11.79 11.76 -5.74
C TYR A 156 -10.38 12.04 -5.28
N LEU A 157 -9.35 11.79 -6.08
CA LEU A 157 -7.97 11.87 -5.60
C LEU A 157 -7.54 13.30 -5.25
N ASP A 158 -6.90 13.47 -4.10
CA ASP A 158 -6.21 14.70 -3.73
C ASP A 158 -4.81 14.74 -4.37
N PHE A 159 -4.70 15.59 -5.39
CA PHE A 159 -3.42 16.00 -5.97
C PHE A 159 -3.24 17.51 -5.88
N SER A 160 -3.89 18.14 -4.89
CA SER A 160 -3.75 19.57 -4.69
C SER A 160 -2.29 19.92 -4.40
N ARG A 161 -1.79 20.91 -5.13
CA ARG A 161 -0.44 21.43 -4.94
C ARG A 161 -0.37 22.18 -3.61
N THR A 162 0.83 22.25 -3.05
CA THR A 162 1.10 23.06 -1.86
C THR A 162 0.77 24.54 -2.14
N GLU A 163 0.49 25.31 -1.07
CA GLU A 163 0.17 26.73 -1.20
C GLU A 163 1.31 27.55 -1.84
N SER A 164 2.56 27.15 -1.63
CA SER A 164 3.71 27.75 -2.32
C SER A 164 3.70 27.48 -3.81
N GLU A 165 3.43 26.26 -4.25
CA GLU A 165 3.36 25.91 -5.67
C GLU A 165 2.22 26.64 -6.38
N LYS A 166 1.06 26.80 -5.71
CA LYS A 166 -0.06 27.58 -6.25
C LYS A 166 0.29 29.06 -6.37
N ARG A 167 0.90 29.65 -5.33
CA ARG A 167 1.29 31.06 -5.30
C ARG A 167 2.39 31.40 -6.30
N LEU A 168 3.28 30.45 -6.60
CA LEU A 168 4.45 30.61 -7.46
C LEU A 168 4.33 29.83 -8.77
N ILE A 169 3.10 29.65 -9.27
CA ILE A 169 2.83 28.83 -10.46
C ILE A 169 3.62 29.28 -11.71
N ASP A 170 3.77 30.60 -11.88
CA ASP A 170 4.48 31.26 -12.98
C ASP A 170 5.87 31.79 -12.56
N ASP A 171 6.51 31.17 -11.57
CA ASP A 171 7.84 31.59 -11.11
C ASP A 171 8.81 31.76 -12.30
N PRO A 172 9.54 32.89 -12.41
CA PRO A 172 10.34 33.19 -13.60
C PRO A 172 11.55 32.26 -13.80
N VAL A 173 11.94 31.49 -12.77
CA VAL A 173 13.07 30.56 -12.80
C VAL A 173 12.59 29.11 -12.90
N MET A 174 11.52 28.78 -12.18
CA MET A 174 10.97 27.42 -12.10
C MET A 174 9.43 27.44 -12.13
N PRO A 175 8.81 27.77 -13.29
CA PRO A 175 7.36 27.62 -13.43
C PRO A 175 6.94 26.19 -13.11
N LEU A 176 5.76 26.00 -12.51
CA LEU A 176 5.31 24.70 -12.04
C LEU A 176 5.29 23.64 -13.16
N ALA A 177 4.82 24.01 -14.35
CA ALA A 177 4.81 23.14 -15.53
C ALA A 177 6.22 22.69 -15.96
N THR A 178 7.23 23.54 -15.76
CA THR A 178 8.63 23.21 -16.04
C THR A 178 9.19 22.31 -14.94
N SER A 179 8.84 22.54 -13.67
CA SER A 179 9.21 21.68 -12.55
C SER A 179 8.68 20.26 -12.74
N ASP A 180 7.39 20.11 -13.08
CA ASP A 180 6.76 18.82 -13.34
C ASP A 180 7.46 18.06 -14.48
N LYS A 181 7.78 18.75 -15.58
CA LYS A 181 8.55 18.16 -16.69
C LYS A 181 9.96 17.72 -16.27
N LYS A 182 10.65 18.51 -15.45
CA LYS A 182 11.97 18.16 -14.93
C LYS A 182 11.91 16.92 -14.04
N TRP A 183 10.91 16.81 -13.17
CA TRP A 183 10.70 15.61 -12.36
C TRP A 183 10.37 14.39 -13.21
N ALA A 184 9.50 14.53 -14.21
CA ALA A 184 9.19 13.45 -15.14
C ALA A 184 10.44 12.95 -15.90
N LEU A 185 11.37 13.84 -16.26
CA LEU A 185 12.63 13.49 -16.94
C LEU A 185 13.73 12.97 -16.00
N ALA A 186 13.72 13.39 -14.73
CA ALA A 186 14.77 13.05 -13.75
C ALA A 186 14.50 11.73 -13.02
N LEU A 187 13.26 11.27 -12.99
CA LEU A 187 12.90 9.98 -12.41
C LEU A 187 13.34 8.85 -13.36
N PRO A 188 13.96 7.76 -12.85
CA PRO A 188 14.51 6.73 -13.72
C PRO A 188 13.47 6.05 -14.60
N GLU A 189 13.72 6.02 -15.91
CA GLU A 189 13.20 4.96 -16.77
C GLU A 189 13.99 3.68 -16.45
N ASP A 190 13.24 2.61 -16.14
CA ASP A 190 13.68 1.22 -16.08
C ASP A 190 15.05 0.96 -15.43
N THR A 191 15.07 0.89 -14.09
CA THR A 191 16.22 0.42 -13.30
C THR A 191 16.31 -1.11 -13.25
N ASP A 192 17.51 -1.65 -13.11
CA ASP A 192 17.84 -3.08 -13.21
C ASP A 192 18.19 -3.75 -11.86
N ARG A 193 18.78 -4.96 -11.91
CA ARG A 193 18.86 -5.95 -10.82
C ARG A 193 19.83 -5.63 -9.68
N ASP A 194 20.62 -4.57 -9.75
CA ASP A 194 21.52 -4.12 -8.67
C ASP A 194 20.87 -3.08 -7.74
N HIS A 195 19.53 -3.06 -7.64
CA HIS A 195 18.75 -2.06 -6.90
C HIS A 195 18.64 -2.34 -5.38
N ASP A 196 18.70 -1.27 -4.58
CA ASP A 196 18.66 -1.23 -3.10
C ASP A 196 17.44 -1.94 -2.45
N TYR A 197 16.45 -2.38 -3.24
CA TYR A 197 15.26 -3.10 -2.74
C TYR A 197 15.55 -4.55 -2.35
N CYS A 198 16.66 -5.12 -2.81
CA CYS A 198 17.00 -6.52 -2.57
C CYS A 198 17.75 -6.77 -1.24
N ASN A 199 18.43 -5.77 -0.67
CA ASN A 199 19.17 -5.95 0.59
C ASN A 199 19.50 -4.63 1.33
N PRO A 200 18.65 -4.18 2.29
CA PRO A 200 18.88 -2.92 2.99
C PRO A 200 20.03 -2.94 4.04
N ILE A 201 20.68 -4.09 4.28
CA ILE A 201 21.66 -4.26 5.38
C ILE A 201 23.05 -4.72 4.89
N VAL A 202 23.16 -5.45 3.78
CA VAL A 202 24.43 -6.04 3.33
C VAL A 202 25.20 -5.15 2.35
N GLY A 203 24.54 -4.22 1.67
CA GLY A 203 25.22 -3.17 0.91
C GLY A 203 25.71 -2.10 1.87
N GLY A 204 26.98 -2.18 2.30
CA GLY A 204 27.65 -1.19 3.17
C GLY A 204 27.77 0.23 2.59
N PHE A 205 26.81 0.65 1.77
CA PHE A 205 26.74 1.91 1.06
C PHE A 205 25.28 2.42 0.97
N LEU A 206 24.54 2.37 2.07
CA LEU A 206 23.57 3.44 2.28
C LEU A 206 24.39 4.72 2.46
N GLU A 207 24.64 5.43 1.36
CA GLU A 207 25.00 6.84 1.43
C GLU A 207 24.03 7.46 2.43
N LYS A 208 24.56 7.98 3.55
CA LYS A 208 23.81 8.64 4.62
C LYS A 208 22.68 9.53 4.07
N ASN A 209 22.94 10.13 2.90
CA ASN A 209 22.14 11.10 2.18
C ASN A 209 20.82 10.57 1.56
N LYS A 210 20.58 9.25 1.47
CA LYS A 210 19.33 8.71 0.86
C LYS A 210 18.24 8.34 1.88
N ILE A 211 18.60 7.78 3.04
CA ILE A 211 17.62 7.37 4.07
C ILE A 211 16.98 8.58 4.74
N GLU A 212 17.77 9.63 5.01
CA GLU A 212 17.26 10.88 5.59
C GLU A 212 16.18 11.56 4.73
N ARG A 213 16.05 11.16 3.44
CA ARG A 213 15.04 11.65 2.51
C ARG A 213 13.75 10.85 2.53
N LEU A 214 13.68 9.75 3.30
CA LEU A 214 12.44 9.02 3.45
C LEU A 214 11.37 9.95 4.02
N PRO A 215 10.12 9.85 3.52
CA PRO A 215 9.03 10.57 4.14
C PRO A 215 8.83 10.06 5.56
N ARG A 216 8.04 10.82 6.33
CA ARG A 216 7.59 10.39 7.65
C ARG A 216 7.06 8.96 7.59
N CYS A 217 7.46 8.12 8.54
CA CYS A 217 7.14 6.68 8.56
C CYS A 217 6.32 6.31 9.79
N PHE A 218 5.24 5.55 9.60
CA PHE A 218 4.45 4.97 10.69
C PHE A 218 4.78 3.49 10.90
N PHE A 219 5.00 3.08 12.14
CA PHE A 219 5.23 1.68 12.51
C PHE A 219 4.22 1.22 13.56
N ARG A 220 3.63 0.05 13.32
CA ARG A 220 2.76 -0.66 14.26
C ARG A 220 3.28 -2.06 14.51
N GLY A 221 3.32 -2.49 15.76
CA GLY A 221 3.71 -3.86 16.12
C GLY A 221 3.15 -4.31 17.46
N TYR A 222 3.31 -5.59 17.76
CA TYR A 222 2.77 -6.25 18.96
C TYR A 222 3.81 -7.13 19.64
N GLY A 223 3.79 -7.21 20.98
CA GLY A 223 4.73 -8.01 21.76
C GLY A 223 4.71 -9.51 21.45
N GLY A 224 3.55 -10.06 21.07
CA GLY A 224 3.43 -11.46 20.66
C GLY A 224 3.80 -11.75 19.19
N ASP A 225 4.33 -10.77 18.44
CA ASP A 225 4.91 -11.02 17.11
C ASP A 225 6.39 -11.42 17.26
N PRO A 226 6.82 -12.60 16.78
CA PRO A 226 8.22 -13.01 16.86
C PRO A 226 9.19 -12.07 16.12
N LEU A 227 8.71 -11.21 15.23
CA LEU A 227 9.50 -10.23 14.49
C LEU A 227 9.53 -8.85 15.16
N VAL A 228 8.89 -8.66 16.33
CA VAL A 228 8.76 -7.36 16.99
C VAL A 228 10.11 -6.71 17.30
N ASP A 229 11.13 -7.51 17.66
CA ASP A 229 12.47 -7.00 17.92
C ASP A 229 13.13 -6.47 16.65
N LYS A 230 12.95 -7.15 15.51
CA LYS A 230 13.43 -6.68 14.20
C LYS A 230 12.69 -5.42 13.73
N GLN A 231 11.39 -5.32 14.00
CA GLN A 231 10.62 -4.10 13.75
C GLN A 231 11.15 -2.92 14.58
N LYS A 232 11.42 -3.14 15.88
CA LYS A 232 12.00 -2.12 16.78
C LYS A 232 13.43 -1.74 16.41
N GLU A 233 14.26 -2.69 15.96
CA GLU A 233 15.60 -2.43 15.42
C GLU A 233 15.55 -1.51 14.19
N LEU A 234 14.63 -1.76 13.26
CA LEU A 234 14.43 -0.93 12.07
C LEU A 234 14.00 0.50 12.44
N VAL A 235 13.06 0.65 13.36
CA VAL A 235 12.64 1.96 13.88
C VAL A 235 13.83 2.75 14.42
N LYS A 236 14.63 2.14 15.30
CA LYS A 236 15.84 2.77 15.86
C LYS A 236 16.84 3.17 14.76
N MET A 237 16.99 2.35 13.73
CA MET A 237 17.86 2.64 12.60
C MET A 237 17.36 3.89 11.86
N LEU A 238 16.07 3.97 11.52
CA LEU A 238 15.48 5.11 10.83
C LEU A 238 15.57 6.41 11.64
N GLU A 239 15.24 6.35 12.93
CA GLU A 239 15.36 7.49 13.86
C GLU A 239 16.82 7.98 13.94
N SER A 240 17.79 7.06 14.04
CA SER A 240 19.22 7.41 14.08
C SER A 240 19.73 8.07 12.79
N ARG A 241 18.97 7.94 11.70
CA ARG A 241 19.23 8.54 10.39
C ARG A 241 18.40 9.80 10.13
N GLY A 242 17.69 10.31 11.13
CA GLY A 242 16.94 11.56 11.04
C GLY A 242 15.58 11.46 10.36
N VAL A 243 15.07 10.24 10.12
CA VAL A 243 13.71 10.04 9.59
C VAL A 243 12.70 10.36 10.68
N ASP A 244 11.64 11.11 10.33
CA ASP A 244 10.50 11.31 11.23
C ASP A 244 9.72 10.00 11.35
N VAL A 245 9.79 9.36 12.51
CA VAL A 245 9.16 8.06 12.76
C VAL A 245 8.09 8.19 13.85
N VAL A 246 6.90 7.67 13.54
CA VAL A 246 5.81 7.48 14.50
C VAL A 246 5.64 6.00 14.76
N ALA A 247 6.19 5.51 15.88
CA ALA A 247 6.11 4.10 16.24
C ALA A 247 5.11 3.84 17.38
N ARG A 248 4.29 2.80 17.24
CA ARG A 248 3.32 2.33 18.24
C ARG A 248 3.46 0.82 18.43
N PHE A 249 4.03 0.39 19.55
CA PHE A 249 4.12 -1.02 19.92
C PHE A 249 3.26 -1.31 21.16
N ASP A 250 2.29 -2.20 21.03
CA ASP A 250 1.52 -2.70 22.19
C ASP A 250 2.14 -4.01 22.68
N GLU A 251 2.20 -4.23 23.99
CA GLU A 251 2.63 -5.54 24.51
C GLU A 251 1.59 -6.64 24.20
N ASP A 252 0.30 -6.31 24.27
CA ASP A 252 -0.81 -7.24 23.97
C ASP A 252 -1.15 -7.30 22.48
N GLY A 253 -0.96 -8.48 21.89
CA GLY A 253 -1.34 -8.81 20.52
C GLY A 253 -0.43 -9.89 19.94
N PHE A 254 -0.62 -10.21 18.66
CA PHE A 254 0.20 -11.16 17.92
C PHE A 254 0.23 -10.78 16.44
N HIS A 255 1.03 -11.48 15.63
CA HIS A 255 1.14 -11.22 14.21
C HIS A 255 -0.21 -11.34 13.47
N GLY A 256 -0.64 -10.29 12.77
CA GLY A 256 -1.91 -10.27 12.03
C GLY A 256 -3.17 -10.18 12.91
N VAL A 257 -3.05 -9.77 14.18
CA VAL A 257 -4.16 -9.66 15.14
C VAL A 257 -5.34 -8.83 14.60
N GLU A 258 -5.10 -7.81 13.78
CA GLU A 258 -6.13 -6.97 13.18
C GLU A 258 -7.12 -7.75 12.30
N ILE A 259 -6.68 -8.84 11.67
CA ILE A 259 -7.55 -9.68 10.82
C ILE A 259 -8.66 -10.35 11.66
N PHE A 260 -8.37 -10.64 12.94
CA PHE A 260 -9.25 -11.41 13.81
C PHE A 260 -10.03 -10.56 14.80
N TYR A 261 -9.48 -9.40 15.19
CA TYR A 261 -10.02 -8.56 16.25
C TYR A 261 -10.42 -7.19 15.71
N PRO A 262 -11.72 -6.97 15.41
CA PRO A 262 -12.21 -5.71 14.85
C PRO A 262 -11.84 -4.46 15.67
N ALA A 263 -11.72 -4.59 16.99
CA ALA A 263 -11.28 -3.50 17.86
C ALA A 263 -9.81 -3.09 17.60
N LYS A 264 -8.92 -4.07 17.34
CA LYS A 264 -7.51 -3.81 17.00
C LYS A 264 -7.40 -3.24 15.58
N ALA A 265 -8.18 -3.76 14.63
CA ALA A 265 -8.27 -3.19 13.28
C ALA A 265 -8.75 -1.73 13.30
N LYS A 266 -9.84 -1.45 14.02
CA LYS A 266 -10.35 -0.08 14.17
C LYS A 266 -9.29 0.86 14.76
N ALA A 267 -8.56 0.42 15.79
CA ALA A 267 -7.49 1.20 16.38
C ALA A 267 -6.36 1.49 15.36
N LEU A 268 -5.96 0.49 14.56
CA LEU A 268 -5.01 0.70 13.45
C LEU A 268 -5.53 1.77 12.48
N TYR A 269 -6.78 1.70 12.06
CA TYR A 269 -7.35 2.67 11.12
C TYR A 269 -7.43 4.08 11.72
N ASP A 270 -7.75 4.21 13.02
CA ASP A 270 -7.72 5.49 13.73
C ASP A 270 -6.29 6.08 13.74
N TYR A 271 -5.26 5.27 13.99
CA TYR A 271 -3.87 5.73 13.97
C TYR A 271 -3.38 6.09 12.57
N VAL A 272 -3.73 5.31 11.55
CA VAL A 272 -3.39 5.63 10.15
C VAL A 272 -4.05 6.94 9.75
N LYS A 273 -5.32 7.15 10.12
CA LYS A 273 -6.02 8.43 9.90
C LYS A 273 -5.29 9.59 10.57
N GLU A 274 -4.95 9.46 11.84
CA GLU A 274 -4.19 10.48 12.58
C GLU A 274 -2.87 10.77 11.88
N PHE A 275 -2.13 9.74 11.47
CA PHE A 275 -0.85 9.87 10.79
C PHE A 275 -0.95 10.61 9.45
N VAL A 276 -1.94 10.27 8.62
CA VAL A 276 -2.15 10.87 7.30
C VAL A 276 -2.58 12.34 7.40
N TYR A 277 -3.48 12.68 8.34
CA TYR A 277 -4.04 14.03 8.45
C TYR A 277 -3.24 14.97 9.37
N THR A 278 -2.42 14.45 10.28
CA THR A 278 -1.56 15.29 11.11
C THR A 278 -0.31 15.66 10.32
N THR A 279 -0.35 16.80 9.65
CA THR A 279 0.86 17.43 9.07
C THR A 279 1.62 18.13 10.20
N VAL A 280 2.94 17.92 10.27
CA VAL A 280 3.87 18.70 11.12
C VAL A 280 4.27 19.97 10.39
#